data_AF-A0A8B7D9S4-F1
#
_entry.id   AF-A0A8B7D9S4-F1
#
_cell.length_a   1.000
_cell.length_b   1.000
_cell.length_c   1.000
_cell.angle_alpha   90.00
_cell.angle_beta   90.00
_cell.angle_gamma   90.00
#
_symmetry.space_group_name_H-M   'P 1'
#
loop_
_entity.id
_entity.type
_entity.pdbx_description
1 polymer ?
#
loop_
_entity_poly.entity_id
_entity_poly.type
_entity_poly.pdbx_seq_one_letter_code
_entity_poly.pdbx_strand_id
1 'polypeptide(L)'
;MIPEGIQVEIFSKTDYKGDKYGPFYGPNSIDDFCQKDTTVSMKISHHNKEVSKMVKICKGISFSLQCEYLEVNDYPNTKINGCNYYGVDGKIKSMAVPAGLKVEMWSSVNYKEKELGPYIGPLSLSAVEGIGSSFEIQSIKVKNIQHY
;
A
#
# COMPACT_ATOMS: atom_id res chain seq x y z
N MET A 1 -14.22 5.95 -6.57
CA MET A 1 -13.41 4.96 -7.32
C MET A 1 -12.48 5.71 -8.26
N ILE A 2 -11.19 5.35 -8.26
CA ILE A 2 -10.18 5.83 -9.20
C ILE A 2 -10.11 4.82 -10.36
N PRO A 3 -10.36 5.22 -11.61
CA PRO A 3 -10.27 4.33 -12.77
C PRO A 3 -8.84 3.91 -13.11
N GLU A 4 -8.70 2.89 -13.94
CA GLU A 4 -7.41 2.51 -14.52
C GLU A 4 -6.76 3.66 -15.29
N GLY A 5 -5.43 3.79 -15.18
CA GLY A 5 -4.65 4.85 -15.84
C GLY A 5 -4.83 6.24 -15.22
N ILE A 6 -5.55 6.36 -14.11
CA ILE A 6 -5.74 7.60 -13.35
C ILE A 6 -5.05 7.51 -12.00
N GLN A 7 -4.37 8.59 -11.62
CA GLN A 7 -3.81 8.79 -10.30
C GLN A 7 -4.42 10.01 -9.63
N VAL A 8 -4.52 9.95 -8.31
CA VAL A 8 -4.99 11.06 -7.48
C VAL A 8 -3.89 11.44 -6.49
N GLU A 9 -3.57 12.73 -6.44
CA GLU A 9 -2.71 13.34 -5.43
C GLU A 9 -3.56 14.28 -4.57
N ILE A 10 -3.34 14.26 -3.26
CA ILE A 10 -4.13 15.04 -2.29
C ILE A 10 -3.20 16.00 -1.56
N PHE A 11 -3.69 17.21 -1.27
CA PHE A 11 -2.89 18.31 -0.76
C PHE A 11 -3.54 18.99 0.44
N SER A 12 -2.73 19.39 1.42
CA SER A 12 -3.21 20.05 2.65
C SER A 12 -3.52 21.54 2.51
N LYS A 13 -3.27 22.15 1.34
CA LYS A 13 -3.63 23.55 1.02
C LYS A 13 -4.29 23.66 -0.36
N THR A 14 -4.86 24.83 -0.64
CA THR A 14 -5.43 25.16 -1.95
C THR A 14 -4.35 25.17 -3.04
N ASP A 15 -4.80 25.11 -4.30
CA ASP A 15 -3.91 25.20 -5.49
C ASP A 15 -2.81 24.14 -5.52
N TYR A 16 -3.09 22.94 -5.00
CA TYR A 16 -2.18 21.79 -4.98
C TYR A 16 -0.86 22.06 -4.22
N LYS A 17 -0.94 22.78 -3.10
CA LYS A 17 0.20 23.14 -2.24
C LYS A 17 0.15 22.45 -0.87
N GLY A 18 1.24 22.53 -0.13
CA GLY A 18 1.36 21.97 1.21
C GLY A 18 1.81 20.52 1.19
N ASP A 19 1.43 19.77 2.22
CA ASP A 19 1.77 18.35 2.32
C ASP A 19 1.01 17.58 1.25
N LYS A 20 1.75 16.72 0.55
CA LYS A 20 1.21 15.88 -0.53
C LYS A 20 1.06 14.45 -0.04
N TYR A 21 -0.07 13.85 -0.37
CA TYR A 21 -0.41 12.46 -0.12
C TYR A 21 -0.80 11.77 -1.44
N GLY A 22 -0.48 10.49 -1.57
CA GLY A 22 -0.50 9.80 -2.86
C GLY A 22 0.85 9.89 -3.59
N PRO A 23 0.90 9.54 -4.89
CA PRO A 23 -0.25 9.26 -5.76
C PRO A 23 -0.95 7.94 -5.44
N PHE A 24 -2.28 7.97 -5.42
CA PHE A 24 -3.11 6.77 -5.37
C PHE A 24 -3.48 6.36 -6.79
N TYR A 25 -2.98 5.21 -7.24
CA TYR A 25 -3.20 4.71 -8.59
C TYR A 25 -4.47 3.87 -8.68
N GLY A 26 -5.22 3.98 -9.78
CA GLY A 26 -6.38 3.13 -10.07
C GLY A 26 -6.05 1.93 -10.97
N PRO A 27 -6.90 0.87 -10.97
CA PRO A 27 -8.22 0.82 -10.38
C PRO A 27 -8.19 0.67 -8.84
N ASN A 28 -8.80 1.62 -8.12
CA ASN A 28 -8.76 1.63 -6.65
C ASN A 28 -10.02 2.27 -6.07
N SER A 29 -10.48 1.76 -4.93
CA SER A 29 -11.54 2.37 -4.14
C SER A 29 -10.91 2.97 -2.90
N ILE A 30 -11.19 4.24 -2.66
CA ILE A 30 -10.73 4.96 -1.48
C ILE A 30 -11.99 5.37 -0.74
N ASP A 31 -12.43 4.51 0.16
CA ASP A 31 -13.65 4.74 0.95
C ASP A 31 -13.32 5.47 2.27
N ASP A 32 -12.06 5.39 2.69
CA ASP A 32 -11.47 6.11 3.82
C ASP A 32 -9.99 6.31 3.49
N PHE A 33 -9.43 7.48 3.77
CA PHE A 33 -8.00 7.73 3.55
C PHE A 33 -7.38 8.51 4.70
N CYS A 34 -6.10 8.26 4.92
CA CYS A 34 -5.39 8.63 6.14
C CYS A 34 -5.30 10.14 6.45
N GLN A 35 -5.75 11.03 5.55
CA GLN A 35 -5.64 12.49 5.66
C GLN A 35 -6.92 13.21 5.26
N LYS A 36 -8.08 12.55 5.39
CA LYS A 36 -9.36 13.15 4.99
C LYS A 36 -9.65 14.48 5.68
N ASP A 37 -9.29 14.60 6.95
CA ASP A 37 -9.57 15.80 7.76
C ASP A 37 -8.63 16.98 7.45
N THR A 38 -7.51 16.72 6.80
CA THR A 38 -6.51 17.74 6.42
C THR A 38 -6.51 18.04 4.93
N THR A 39 -7.39 17.41 4.16
CA THR A 39 -7.46 17.55 2.71
C THR A 39 -8.15 18.84 2.29
N VAL A 40 -7.46 19.64 1.48
CA VAL A 40 -7.97 20.93 0.98
C VAL A 40 -8.06 20.95 -0.54
N SER A 41 -7.17 20.28 -1.26
CA SER A 41 -7.27 20.16 -2.73
C SER A 41 -6.81 18.80 -3.24
N MET A 42 -7.28 18.42 -4.43
CA MET A 42 -6.95 17.15 -5.09
C MET A 42 -6.59 17.38 -6.55
N LYS A 43 -5.48 16.79 -6.99
CA LYS A 43 -5.06 16.80 -8.39
C LYS A 43 -5.28 15.42 -8.99
N ILE A 44 -6.02 15.38 -10.10
CA ILE A 44 -6.27 14.18 -10.88
C ILE A 44 -5.42 14.25 -12.14
N SER A 45 -4.72 13.16 -12.47
CA SER A 45 -3.88 13.09 -13.66
C SER A 45 -3.79 11.67 -14.21
N HIS A 46 -3.34 11.54 -15.45
CA HIS A 46 -3.07 10.24 -16.05
C HIS A 46 -1.71 9.68 -15.61
N HIS A 47 -1.59 8.36 -15.58
CA HIS A 47 -0.32 7.64 -15.46
C HIS A 47 -0.22 6.50 -16.47
N ASN A 48 0.99 5.99 -16.66
CA ASN A 48 1.29 4.85 -17.54
C ASN A 48 1.72 3.59 -16.75
N LYS A 49 1.59 3.59 -15.42
CA LYS A 49 1.91 2.41 -14.60
C LYS A 49 0.93 1.26 -14.83
N GLU A 50 1.46 0.06 -14.99
CA GLU A 50 0.71 -1.20 -15.04
C GLU A 50 0.42 -1.72 -13.62
N VAL A 51 -0.57 -1.12 -12.95
CA VAL A 51 -0.84 -1.45 -11.53
C VAL A 51 -1.28 -2.90 -11.29
N SER A 52 -1.74 -3.60 -12.34
CA SER A 52 -2.02 -5.04 -12.29
C SER A 52 -0.78 -5.90 -12.05
N LYS A 53 0.41 -5.35 -12.29
CA LYS A 53 1.72 -5.97 -12.00
C LYS A 53 2.33 -5.49 -10.68
N MET A 54 1.61 -4.70 -9.89
CA MET A 54 2.07 -4.17 -8.61
C MET A 54 1.44 -4.93 -7.45
N VAL A 55 2.10 -4.96 -6.29
CA VAL A 55 1.54 -5.56 -5.08
C VAL A 55 0.47 -4.63 -4.52
N LYS A 56 -0.74 -5.14 -4.27
CA LYS A 56 -1.81 -4.36 -3.63
C LYS A 56 -1.82 -4.64 -2.14
N ILE A 57 -1.78 -3.62 -1.29
CA ILE A 57 -2.00 -3.73 0.16
C ILE A 57 -3.20 -2.88 0.57
N CYS A 58 -3.98 -3.31 1.55
CA CYS A 58 -5.14 -2.55 2.02
C CYS A 58 -5.26 -2.52 3.54
N LYS A 59 -5.83 -1.43 4.07
CA LYS A 59 -6.15 -1.27 5.50
C LYS A 59 -7.36 -2.10 5.95
N GLY A 60 -8.26 -2.43 5.03
CA GLY A 60 -9.43 -3.26 5.28
C GLY A 60 -9.20 -4.73 4.92
N ILE A 61 -10.01 -5.61 5.50
CA ILE A 61 -10.12 -7.00 5.06
C ILE A 61 -10.79 -7.05 3.67
N SER A 62 -10.57 -8.13 2.92
CA SER A 62 -11.20 -8.36 1.62
C SER A 62 -11.04 -7.19 0.65
N PHE A 63 -9.86 -6.55 0.66
CA PHE A 63 -9.51 -5.44 -0.23
C PHE A 63 -10.41 -4.20 -0.10
N SER A 64 -10.83 -3.89 1.13
CA SER A 64 -11.64 -2.70 1.47
C SER A 64 -10.82 -1.56 2.08
N LEU A 65 -11.47 -0.41 2.29
CA LEU A 65 -10.89 0.84 2.80
C LEU A 65 -9.78 1.35 1.87
N GLN A 66 -8.74 1.97 2.44
CA GLN A 66 -7.61 2.47 1.66
C GLN A 66 -6.72 1.31 1.18
N CYS A 67 -6.47 1.26 -0.13
CA CYS A 67 -5.44 0.39 -0.71
C CYS A 67 -4.31 1.19 -1.39
N GLU A 68 -3.11 0.61 -1.43
CA GLU A 68 -1.95 1.11 -2.19
C GLU A 68 -1.46 0.03 -3.14
N TYR A 69 -0.89 0.48 -4.26
CA TYR A 69 -0.11 -0.36 -5.16
C TYR A 69 1.38 -0.08 -4.93
N LEU A 70 2.14 -1.13 -4.63
CA LEU A 70 3.57 -1.08 -4.35
C LEU A 70 4.35 -1.62 -5.54
N GLU A 71 5.37 -0.86 -5.94
CA GLU A 71 6.34 -1.27 -6.95
C GLU A 71 7.37 -2.22 -6.35
N VAL A 72 8.18 -2.82 -7.21
CA VAL A 72 9.39 -3.54 -6.79
C VAL A 72 10.33 -2.55 -6.13
N ASN A 73 10.39 -2.56 -4.81
CA ASN A 73 11.22 -1.68 -4.01
C ASN A 73 11.38 -2.20 -2.57
N ASP A 74 12.31 -1.57 -1.88
CA ASP A 74 12.61 -1.73 -0.46
C ASP A 74 11.91 -0.60 0.31
N TYR A 75 10.92 -0.94 1.13
CA TYR A 75 10.15 -0.01 1.97
C TYR A 75 10.60 -0.15 3.43
N PRO A 76 11.57 0.67 3.92
CA PRO A 76 12.15 0.52 5.25
C PRO A 76 11.20 0.90 6.38
N ASN A 77 10.07 1.54 6.05
CA ASN A 77 8.95 1.74 6.93
C ASN A 77 7.63 1.57 6.15
N THR A 78 6.51 1.39 6.85
CA THR A 78 5.16 1.31 6.26
C THR A 78 4.43 2.66 6.20
N LYS A 79 5.17 3.78 6.11
CA LYS A 79 4.62 5.08 5.73
C LYS A 79 4.66 5.21 4.21
N ILE A 80 3.57 4.80 3.57
CA ILE A 80 3.47 4.68 2.10
C ILE A 80 2.57 5.79 1.60
N ASN A 81 3.05 6.59 0.64
CA ASN A 81 2.30 7.69 0.04
C ASN A 81 1.73 8.68 1.09
N GLY A 82 2.47 8.88 2.17
CA GLY A 82 2.10 9.74 3.30
C GLY A 82 1.09 9.14 4.27
N CYS A 83 0.70 7.88 4.07
CA CYS A 83 -0.19 7.13 4.95
C CYS A 83 0.54 6.07 5.77
N ASN A 84 0.23 6.02 7.06
CA ASN A 84 0.76 5.00 7.96
C ASN A 84 -0.05 3.70 7.85
N TYR A 85 0.67 2.59 7.66
CA TYR A 85 0.18 1.21 7.66
C TYR A 85 0.71 0.41 8.86
N TYR A 86 1.00 1.11 9.96
CA TYR A 86 1.31 0.56 11.28
C TYR A 86 0.53 1.30 12.39
N GLY A 87 0.48 0.74 13.60
CA GLY A 87 -0.18 1.32 14.77
C GLY A 87 -1.71 1.21 14.80
N VAL A 88 -2.33 2.06 15.63
CA VAL A 88 -3.78 2.07 15.90
C VAL A 88 -4.60 2.36 14.62
N ASP A 89 -4.06 3.20 13.73
CA ASP A 89 -4.79 3.79 12.60
C ASP A 89 -4.58 3.06 11.26
N GLY A 90 -3.91 1.92 11.26
CA GLY A 90 -3.77 1.14 10.04
C GLY A 90 -2.84 -0.04 10.20
N LYS A 91 -3.38 -1.25 10.04
CA LYS A 91 -2.58 -2.45 9.77
C LYS A 91 -2.83 -2.85 8.33
N ILE A 92 -1.86 -3.48 7.70
CA ILE A 92 -2.10 -4.18 6.44
C ILE A 92 -2.99 -5.38 6.77
N LYS A 93 -4.23 -5.36 6.30
CA LYS A 93 -5.23 -6.40 6.59
C LYS A 93 -5.51 -7.30 5.40
N SER A 94 -5.32 -6.82 4.18
CA SER A 94 -5.37 -7.66 2.99
C SER A 94 -4.25 -7.29 2.02
N MET A 95 -3.83 -8.26 1.22
CA MET A 95 -2.76 -8.11 0.25
C MET A 95 -3.00 -8.98 -0.98
N ALA A 96 -2.67 -8.48 -2.16
CA ALA A 96 -2.56 -9.27 -3.38
C ALA A 96 -1.15 -9.13 -3.96
N VAL A 97 -0.52 -10.26 -4.25
CA VAL A 97 0.81 -10.38 -4.84
C VAL A 97 0.63 -10.95 -6.25
N PRO A 98 0.91 -10.20 -7.33
CA PRO A 98 0.79 -10.69 -8.69
C PRO A 98 1.89 -11.72 -9.01
N ALA A 99 1.69 -12.47 -10.09
CA ALA A 99 2.67 -13.45 -10.56
C ALA A 99 4.05 -12.81 -10.82
N GLY A 100 5.12 -13.55 -10.50
CA GLY A 100 6.51 -13.10 -10.70
C GLY A 100 7.05 -12.19 -9.59
N LEU A 101 6.24 -11.84 -8.59
CA LEU A 101 6.68 -11.07 -7.43
C LEU A 101 6.67 -11.90 -6.14
N LYS A 102 7.54 -11.52 -5.20
CA LYS A 102 7.47 -11.92 -3.80
C LYS A 102 7.46 -10.72 -2.87
N VAL A 103 6.81 -10.88 -1.73
CA VAL A 103 6.75 -9.89 -0.66
C VAL A 103 7.31 -10.49 0.63
N GLU A 104 8.27 -9.79 1.22
CA GLU A 104 8.82 -10.10 2.53
C GLU A 104 8.43 -8.95 3.47
N MET A 105 8.01 -9.25 4.69
CA MET A 105 7.54 -8.26 5.66
C MET A 105 8.22 -8.44 7.01
N TRP A 106 8.36 -7.36 7.78
CA TRP A 106 9.02 -7.40 9.08
C TRP A 106 8.23 -6.67 10.16
N SER A 107 8.35 -7.16 11.40
CA SER A 107 7.68 -6.57 12.57
C SER A 107 8.25 -5.22 13.00
N SER A 108 9.42 -4.84 12.49
CA SER A 108 10.12 -3.61 12.82
C SER A 108 10.65 -2.90 11.57
N VAL A 109 10.95 -1.62 11.72
CA VAL A 109 11.52 -0.79 10.64
C VAL A 109 12.89 -1.30 10.21
N ASN A 110 13.28 -1.00 8.97
CA ASN A 110 14.55 -1.39 8.37
C ASN A 110 14.80 -2.91 8.38
N TYR A 111 13.75 -3.70 8.18
CA TYR A 111 13.82 -5.15 7.98
C TYR A 111 14.37 -5.93 9.18
N LYS A 112 13.96 -5.54 10.39
CA LYS A 112 14.45 -6.11 11.65
C LYS A 112 13.41 -7.01 12.33
N GLU A 113 13.89 -7.75 13.32
CA GLU A 113 13.10 -8.64 14.19
C GLU A 113 12.43 -9.79 13.43
N LYS A 114 11.11 -9.94 13.52
CA LYS A 114 10.40 -11.10 13.00
C LYS A 114 10.04 -10.87 11.55
N GLU A 115 10.51 -11.75 10.68
CA GLU A 115 10.08 -11.84 9.29
C GLU A 115 8.73 -12.57 9.17
N LEU A 116 7.88 -12.07 8.28
CA LEU A 116 6.58 -12.64 7.89
C LEU A 116 6.58 -12.83 6.36
N GLY A 117 6.28 -14.04 5.93
CA GLY A 117 6.45 -14.47 4.53
C GLY A 117 7.69 -15.35 4.33
N PRO A 118 8.24 -15.45 3.10
CA PRO A 118 7.84 -14.68 1.92
C PRO A 118 6.47 -15.09 1.37
N TYR A 119 5.73 -14.09 0.87
CA TYR A 119 4.49 -14.27 0.14
C TYR A 119 4.78 -14.23 -1.35
N ILE A 120 4.64 -15.36 -2.04
CA ILE A 120 4.99 -15.53 -3.45
C ILE A 120 3.72 -15.50 -4.29
N GLY A 121 3.67 -14.63 -5.30
CA GLY A 121 2.53 -14.51 -6.21
C GLY A 121 2.48 -15.58 -7.30
N PRO A 122 1.31 -15.83 -7.91
CA PRO A 122 0.05 -15.13 -7.69
C PRO A 122 -0.63 -15.57 -6.38
N LEU A 123 -0.91 -14.62 -5.50
CA LEU A 123 -1.49 -14.86 -4.18
C LEU A 123 -2.43 -13.71 -3.79
N SER A 124 -3.60 -14.06 -3.25
CA SER A 124 -4.55 -13.10 -2.68
C SER A 124 -4.88 -13.48 -1.25
N LEU A 125 -4.54 -12.60 -0.31
CA LEU A 125 -4.85 -12.73 1.10
C LEU A 125 -5.94 -11.71 1.44
N SER A 126 -7.19 -12.18 1.52
CA SER A 126 -8.33 -11.38 2.01
C SER A 126 -8.20 -11.01 3.49
N ALA A 127 -7.39 -11.77 4.21
CA ALA A 127 -6.98 -11.58 5.59
C ALA A 127 -5.50 -11.98 5.67
N VAL A 128 -4.60 -11.02 5.90
CA VAL A 128 -3.17 -11.33 6.14
C VAL A 128 -3.06 -12.07 7.47
N GLU A 129 -2.28 -13.15 7.51
CA GLU A 129 -2.01 -13.88 8.76
C GLU A 129 -1.48 -12.92 9.83
N GLY A 130 -2.03 -12.99 11.03
CA GLY A 130 -1.72 -12.06 12.12
C GLY A 130 -2.76 -10.96 12.34
N ILE A 131 -3.90 -10.97 11.65
CA ILE A 131 -5.12 -10.28 12.12
C ILE A 131 -5.47 -10.85 13.50
N GLY A 132 -5.20 -10.06 14.54
CA GLY A 132 -5.34 -10.46 15.95
C GLY A 132 -4.02 -10.86 16.66
N SER A 133 -2.90 -10.92 15.94
CA SER A 133 -1.57 -11.05 16.55
C SER A 133 -1.06 -9.70 17.06
N SER A 134 -0.19 -9.72 18.08
CA SER A 134 0.43 -8.52 18.66
C SER A 134 1.49 -7.87 17.76
N PHE A 135 1.81 -8.46 16.61
CA PHE A 135 2.87 -7.97 15.74
C PHE A 135 2.30 -7.02 14.66
N GLU A 136 3.03 -5.96 14.38
CA GLU A 136 2.68 -4.96 13.37
C GLU A 136 3.69 -4.99 12.23
N ILE A 137 3.23 -4.97 10.99
CA ILE A 137 4.13 -4.91 9.83
C ILE A 137 4.66 -3.47 9.73
N GLN A 138 5.96 -3.31 9.93
CA GLN A 138 6.62 -2.01 9.94
C GLN A 138 7.58 -1.81 8.78
N SER A 139 8.00 -2.84 8.05
CA SER A 139 8.75 -2.68 6.79
C SER A 139 8.47 -3.81 5.80
N ILE A 140 8.67 -3.56 4.51
CA ILE A 140 8.28 -4.44 3.41
C ILE A 140 9.37 -4.43 2.33
N LYS A 141 9.64 -5.58 1.72
CA LYS A 141 10.37 -5.67 0.45
C LYS A 141 9.50 -6.32 -0.60
N VAL A 142 9.42 -5.70 -1.77
CA VAL A 142 8.78 -6.25 -2.95
C VAL A 142 9.87 -6.55 -3.97
N LYS A 143 10.00 -7.81 -4.40
CA LYS A 143 11.08 -8.27 -5.27
C LYS A 143 10.53 -9.07 -6.44
N ASN A 144 11.22 -8.98 -7.58
CA ASN A 144 11.03 -9.94 -8.67
C ASN A 144 11.54 -11.32 -8.24
N ILE A 145 10.85 -12.36 -8.67
CA ILE A 145 11.33 -13.73 -8.60
C ILE A 145 12.10 -13.97 -9.90
N GLN A 146 13.42 -14.08 -9.81
CA GLN A 146 14.20 -14.56 -10.94
C GLN A 146 13.85 -16.04 -11.12
N HIS A 147 13.23 -16.37 -12.27
CA HIS A 147 13.18 -17.75 -12.72
C HIS A 147 14.61 -18.18 -13.04
N TYR A 148 15.16 -19.11 -12.25
CA TYR A 148 16.35 -19.87 -12.62
C TYR A 148 15.99 -20.90 -13.69
#